data_AF-A0A7R9IGD0-F1
#
_entry.id   AF-A0A7R9IGD0-F1
#
_cell.length_a   1.000
_cell.length_b   1.000
_cell.length_c   1.000
_cell.angle_alpha   90.00
_cell.angle_beta   90.00
_cell.angle_gamma   90.00
#
_symmetry.space_group_name_H-M   'P 1'
#
loop_
_entity.id
_entity.type
_entity.pdbx_description
1 polymer ?
#
loop_
_entity_poly.entity_id
_entity_poly.type
_entity_poly.pdbx_seq_one_letter_code
_entity_poly.pdbx_strand_id
1 'polypeptide(L)'
;MAKILCSNIISDLIEVQCNINNSKVLGKRLRYGNKSVSPSVPLEEKLLMTCWMLGNTSSYREASEIFKVSKAVVHHIFHHICNELALLAEKYIRWPTPEECATITDSFENQFGFPGVVGVIGSCSIRVREPPGISENDINGIVLQAVCDDKMLLLDVYTGYPGDTTPAKVLPKSPLYVRLACKNDPLIEPHKHILGNSNYPQLATLLTPYNEEGNQTLSEQELKFNRLHKMACSLIDDSFEILKKRFQRLEYIDVTRVNVANKVIVAACVLHNFAILQGDYYSSLMESGEEVLGSEMAESESTPTYIVCIQISANKCLNKSVNKCTGQLQLYVGSSVHTVDLVLNMSPSEVAGVSTLLT
;
A
#
# COMPACT_ATOMS: atom_id res chain seq x y z
N MET A 1 12.10 -4.36 -18.57
CA MET A 1 12.00 -3.45 -17.41
C MET A 1 11.66 -4.20 -16.10
N ALA A 2 10.93 -5.33 -16.09
CA ALA A 2 10.74 -6.10 -14.85
C ALA A 2 12.00 -6.81 -14.28
N LYS A 3 13.01 -7.07 -15.12
CA LYS A 3 14.39 -7.34 -14.64
C LYS A 3 14.96 -6.18 -13.82
N ILE A 4 14.56 -4.94 -14.08
CA ILE A 4 14.97 -3.73 -13.35
C ILE A 4 14.09 -3.53 -12.10
N LEU A 5 12.78 -3.79 -12.17
CA LEU A 5 11.86 -3.76 -11.01
C LEU A 5 12.24 -4.79 -9.93
N CYS A 6 12.43 -6.05 -10.31
CA CYS A 6 12.97 -7.05 -9.38
C CYS A 6 14.40 -6.67 -8.98
N SER A 7 15.29 -6.29 -9.91
CA SER A 7 16.69 -5.97 -9.56
C SER A 7 16.84 -4.78 -8.62
N ASN A 8 16.00 -3.74 -8.68
CA ASN A 8 16.13 -2.56 -7.83
C ASN A 8 15.68 -2.87 -6.41
N ILE A 9 14.49 -3.48 -6.24
CA ILE A 9 14.03 -3.85 -4.90
C ILE A 9 14.84 -5.01 -4.32
N ILE A 10 15.32 -5.94 -5.16
CA ILE A 10 16.25 -6.99 -4.75
C ILE A 10 17.60 -6.39 -4.35
N SER A 11 18.16 -5.46 -5.13
CA SER A 11 19.41 -4.78 -4.79
C SER A 11 19.30 -4.06 -3.46
N ASP A 12 18.18 -3.36 -3.23
CA ASP A 12 17.92 -2.66 -1.98
C ASP A 12 17.78 -3.62 -0.79
N LEU A 13 17.07 -4.73 -0.98
CA LEU A 13 16.93 -5.76 0.05
C LEU A 13 18.24 -6.48 0.33
N ILE A 14 19.07 -6.72 -0.69
CA ILE A 14 20.43 -7.24 -0.53
C ILE A 14 21.28 -6.25 0.25
N GLU A 15 21.19 -4.95 -0.05
CA GLU A 15 21.92 -3.91 0.67
C GLU A 15 21.50 -3.84 2.14
N VAL A 16 20.20 -3.90 2.44
CA VAL A 16 19.71 -3.98 3.82
C VAL A 16 20.25 -5.21 4.53
N GLN A 17 20.20 -6.39 3.89
CA GLN A 17 20.76 -7.62 4.45
C GLN A 17 22.28 -7.51 4.69
N CYS A 18 23.03 -6.90 3.77
CA CYS A 18 24.46 -6.65 3.91
C CYS A 18 24.77 -5.67 5.05
N ASN A 19 23.99 -4.58 5.19
CA ASN A 19 24.18 -3.57 6.22
C ASN A 19 23.86 -4.10 7.62
N ILE A 20 22.80 -4.92 7.76
CA ILE A 20 22.49 -5.64 9.00
C ILE A 20 23.64 -6.58 9.39
N ASN A 21 24.21 -7.30 8.41
CA ASN A 21 25.32 -8.23 8.63
C ASN A 21 26.65 -7.51 8.95
N ASN A 22 26.87 -6.29 8.44
CA ASN A 22 28.06 -5.48 8.67
C ASN A 22 28.03 -4.67 9.98
N SER A 23 26.86 -4.47 10.59
CA SER A 23 26.73 -3.90 11.94
C SER A 23 27.21 -4.90 12.99
N LYS A 24 28.52 -4.94 13.20
CA LYS A 24 29.30 -5.86 14.06
C LYS A 24 28.98 -5.82 15.58
N VAL A 25 27.80 -5.37 16.01
CA VAL A 25 27.37 -5.39 17.42
C VAL A 25 26.12 -6.27 17.66
N LEU A 26 25.45 -6.78 16.63
CA LEU A 26 24.30 -7.70 16.78
C LEU A 26 24.55 -9.15 16.30
N GLY A 27 25.80 -9.48 15.95
CA GLY A 27 26.26 -10.85 15.63
C GLY A 27 26.13 -11.89 16.76
N LYS A 28 25.56 -11.53 17.92
CA LYS A 28 25.23 -12.44 19.02
C LYS A 28 23.72 -12.66 19.26
N ARG A 29 22.81 -12.10 18.45
CA ARG A 29 21.36 -12.34 18.59
C ARG A 29 20.64 -13.03 17.42
N LEU A 30 21.36 -13.40 16.35
CA LEU A 30 20.86 -14.34 15.33
C LEU A 30 21.25 -15.81 15.59
N ARG A 31 21.64 -16.15 16.84
CA ARG A 31 22.00 -17.53 17.25
C ARG A 31 21.12 -18.09 18.37
N TYR A 32 19.86 -17.69 18.45
CA TYR A 32 18.89 -18.38 19.33
C TYR A 32 17.70 -18.86 18.51
N GLY A 33 17.81 -20.12 18.09
CA GLY A 33 16.80 -20.81 17.27
C GLY A 33 17.44 -21.68 16.19
N ASN A 34 18.26 -22.65 16.60
CA ASN A 34 18.76 -23.71 15.73
C ASN A 34 17.59 -24.51 15.13
N LYS A 35 17.16 -24.09 13.93
CA LYS A 35 16.59 -24.87 12.81
C LYS A 35 16.32 -23.86 11.69
N SER A 36 17.34 -23.64 10.85
CA SER A 36 17.22 -22.89 9.61
C SER A 36 16.25 -23.61 8.66
N VAL A 37 14.99 -23.22 8.71
CA VAL A 37 13.97 -23.59 7.72
C VAL A 37 13.73 -22.30 6.95
N SER A 38 14.42 -21.95 5.86
CA SER A 38 14.93 -22.78 4.76
C SER A 38 15.99 -21.97 3.97
N PRO A 39 17.29 -22.31 4.03
CA PRO A 39 18.32 -21.72 3.16
C PRO A 39 18.17 -22.11 1.68
N SER A 40 17.05 -22.75 1.29
CA SER A 40 16.82 -23.33 -0.04
C SER A 40 15.96 -22.47 -0.97
N VAL A 41 15.28 -21.43 -0.48
CA VAL A 41 14.39 -20.59 -1.31
C VAL A 41 15.14 -19.31 -1.73
N PRO A 42 15.34 -19.06 -3.04
CA PRO A 42 15.94 -17.82 -3.56
C PRO A 42 15.21 -16.55 -3.11
N LEU A 43 15.93 -15.42 -3.07
CA LEU A 43 15.35 -14.14 -2.62
C LEU A 43 14.22 -13.68 -3.53
N GLU A 44 14.36 -13.89 -4.84
CA GLU A 44 13.35 -13.64 -5.87
C GLU A 44 12.05 -14.36 -5.54
N GLU A 45 12.13 -15.65 -5.19
CA GLU A 45 10.98 -16.47 -4.87
C GLU A 45 10.35 -16.06 -3.53
N LYS A 46 11.17 -15.66 -2.54
CA LYS A 46 10.68 -15.09 -1.27
C LYS A 46 9.91 -13.79 -1.49
N LEU A 47 10.39 -12.93 -2.38
CA LEU A 47 9.73 -11.68 -2.73
C LEU A 47 8.43 -11.92 -3.47
N LEU A 48 8.44 -12.78 -4.50
CA LEU A 48 7.24 -13.16 -5.23
C LEU A 48 6.18 -13.76 -4.31
N MET A 49 6.58 -14.62 -3.37
CA MET A 49 5.69 -15.17 -2.35
C MET A 49 5.10 -14.10 -1.44
N THR A 50 5.90 -13.11 -1.06
CA THR A 50 5.44 -12.00 -0.21
C THR A 50 4.48 -11.09 -0.96
N CYS A 51 4.79 -10.73 -2.21
CA CYS A 51 3.90 -9.97 -3.09
C CYS A 51 2.59 -10.72 -3.35
N TRP A 52 2.64 -12.04 -3.58
CA TRP A 52 1.45 -12.88 -3.69
C TRP A 52 0.59 -12.79 -2.43
N MET A 53 1.20 -12.91 -1.25
CA MET A 53 0.50 -12.86 0.03
C MET A 53 -0.07 -11.47 0.36
N LEU A 54 0.58 -10.38 -0.08
CA LEU A 54 0.09 -9.00 0.09
C LEU A 54 -1.04 -8.67 -0.90
N GLY A 55 -0.89 -9.08 -2.16
CA GLY A 55 -1.85 -8.81 -3.23
C GLY A 55 -3.14 -9.63 -3.14
N ASN A 56 -3.14 -10.74 -2.42
CA ASN A 56 -4.29 -11.64 -2.30
C ASN A 56 -4.67 -11.87 -0.84
N THR A 57 -5.93 -12.26 -0.62
CA THR A 57 -6.44 -12.72 0.69
C THR A 57 -6.07 -14.19 0.99
N SER A 58 -5.24 -14.83 0.15
CA SER A 58 -4.91 -16.25 0.21
C SER A 58 -4.45 -16.74 1.58
N SER A 59 -4.78 -17.98 1.92
CA SER A 59 -4.27 -18.61 3.13
C SER A 59 -2.81 -19.04 2.97
N TYR A 60 -2.09 -19.22 4.09
CA TYR A 60 -0.76 -19.84 4.05
C TYR A 60 -0.77 -21.25 3.44
N ARG A 61 -1.93 -21.94 3.45
CA ARG A 61 -2.09 -23.23 2.78
C ARG A 61 -2.03 -23.08 1.27
N GLU A 62 -2.81 -22.17 0.70
CA GLU A 62 -2.82 -21.95 -0.75
C GLU A 62 -1.44 -21.54 -1.26
N ALA A 63 -0.81 -20.58 -0.59
CA ALA A 63 0.56 -20.18 -0.91
C ALA A 63 1.56 -21.35 -0.78
N SER A 64 1.40 -22.24 0.21
CA SER A 64 2.26 -23.42 0.35
C SER A 64 2.12 -24.39 -0.82
N GLU A 65 0.91 -24.52 -1.36
CA GLU A 65 0.62 -25.39 -2.51
C GLU A 65 1.13 -24.78 -3.84
N ILE A 66 1.08 -23.45 -3.97
CA ILE A 66 1.61 -22.69 -5.12
C ILE A 66 3.14 -22.77 -5.16
N PHE A 67 3.79 -22.37 -4.07
CA PHE A 67 5.26 -22.25 -3.99
C PHE A 67 5.98 -23.55 -3.58
N LYS A 68 5.24 -24.67 -3.42
CA LYS A 68 5.79 -26.00 -3.09
C LYS A 68 6.70 -26.03 -1.84
N VAL A 69 6.39 -25.18 -0.86
CA VAL A 69 7.06 -25.12 0.45
C VAL A 69 6.06 -25.42 1.56
N SER A 70 6.51 -25.64 2.80
CA SER A 70 5.59 -25.86 3.92
C SER A 70 4.88 -24.57 4.35
N LYS A 71 3.68 -24.66 4.95
CA LYS A 71 2.96 -23.48 5.50
C LYS A 71 3.82 -22.66 6.47
N ALA A 72 4.63 -23.35 7.27
CA ALA A 72 5.55 -22.71 8.22
C ALA A 72 6.63 -21.88 7.50
N VAL A 73 7.13 -22.37 6.36
CA VAL A 73 8.07 -21.63 5.50
C VAL A 73 7.40 -20.38 4.93
N VAL A 74 6.18 -20.49 4.38
CA VAL A 74 5.45 -19.33 3.85
C VAL A 74 5.25 -18.27 4.91
N HIS A 75 4.72 -18.64 6.07
CA HIS A 75 4.51 -17.71 7.18
C HIS A 75 5.82 -17.02 7.59
N HIS A 76 6.91 -17.78 7.71
CA HIS A 76 8.21 -17.22 8.06
C HIS A 76 8.72 -16.24 7.00
N ILE A 77 8.70 -16.62 5.72
CA ILE A 77 9.14 -15.79 4.59
C ILE A 77 8.33 -14.51 4.53
N PHE A 78 6.99 -14.61 4.54
CA PHE A 78 6.09 -13.46 4.44
C PHE A 78 6.41 -12.41 5.51
N HIS A 79 6.45 -12.80 6.78
CA HIS A 79 6.73 -11.85 7.86
C HIS A 79 8.18 -11.36 7.88
N HIS A 80 9.14 -12.18 7.43
CA HIS A 80 10.53 -11.76 7.31
C HIS A 80 10.69 -10.70 6.22
N ILE A 81 10.18 -10.94 5.01
CA ILE A 81 10.30 -9.97 3.92
C ILE A 81 9.48 -8.70 4.20
N CYS A 82 8.29 -8.79 4.80
CA CYS A 82 7.58 -7.58 5.25
C CYS A 82 8.39 -6.77 6.27
N ASN A 83 9.17 -7.43 7.14
CA ASN A 83 10.09 -6.73 8.04
C ASN A 83 11.21 -6.03 7.27
N GLU A 84 11.85 -6.68 6.31
CA GLU A 84 12.92 -6.08 5.50
C GLU A 84 12.39 -4.91 4.65
N LEU A 85 11.21 -5.05 4.04
CA LEU A 85 10.54 -3.98 3.31
C LEU A 85 10.21 -2.80 4.22
N ALA A 86 9.76 -3.05 5.45
CA ALA A 86 9.51 -1.97 6.41
C ALA A 86 10.79 -1.21 6.82
N LEU A 87 11.97 -1.84 6.77
CA LEU A 87 13.25 -1.17 6.99
C LEU A 87 13.64 -0.25 5.82
N LEU A 88 13.04 -0.44 4.64
CA LEU A 88 13.21 0.45 3.48
C LEU A 88 12.26 1.66 3.51
N ALA A 89 11.44 1.82 4.55
CA ALA A 89 10.47 2.91 4.64
C ALA A 89 11.12 4.28 4.45
N GLU A 90 12.24 4.58 5.10
CA GLU A 90 12.92 5.88 4.98
C GLU A 90 13.43 6.18 3.56
N LYS A 91 13.66 5.14 2.74
CA LYS A 91 14.09 5.31 1.35
C LYS A 91 12.91 5.66 0.43
N TYR A 92 11.77 5.02 0.64
CA TYR A 92 10.62 5.09 -0.27
C TYR A 92 9.51 6.05 0.19
N ILE A 93 9.41 6.29 1.50
CA ILE A 93 8.43 7.14 2.15
C ILE A 93 9.22 8.25 2.83
N ARG A 94 9.44 9.32 2.07
CA ARG A 94 10.21 10.48 2.53
C ARG A 94 9.46 11.76 2.21
N TRP A 95 9.71 12.77 3.05
CA TRP A 95 9.26 14.11 2.74
C TRP A 95 9.96 14.63 1.47
N PRO A 96 9.24 15.37 0.59
CA PRO A 96 9.82 15.95 -0.60
C PRO A 96 10.90 16.99 -0.27
N THR A 97 11.86 17.13 -1.18
CA THR A 97 12.83 18.23 -1.20
C THR A 97 12.13 19.56 -1.53
N PRO A 98 12.73 20.73 -1.26
CA PRO A 98 12.13 22.02 -1.60
C PRO A 98 11.74 22.17 -3.08
N GLU A 99 12.54 21.59 -3.98
CA GLU A 99 12.30 21.59 -5.43
C GLU A 99 11.09 20.71 -5.80
N GLU A 100 11.00 19.52 -5.21
CA GLU A 100 9.83 18.64 -5.34
C GLU A 100 8.58 19.32 -4.75
N CYS A 101 8.68 19.96 -3.58
CA CYS A 101 7.60 20.72 -2.96
C CYS A 101 7.06 21.81 -3.88
N ALA A 102 7.93 22.55 -4.59
CA ALA A 102 7.49 23.57 -5.54
C ALA A 102 6.68 22.95 -6.68
N THR A 103 7.14 21.83 -7.22
CA THR A 103 6.42 21.09 -8.27
C THR A 103 5.06 20.58 -7.79
N ILE A 104 5.01 20.03 -6.57
CA ILE A 104 3.76 19.56 -5.95
C ILE A 104 2.80 20.73 -5.77
N THR A 105 3.28 21.86 -5.24
CA THR A 105 2.46 23.08 -5.05
C THR A 105 1.87 23.59 -6.35
N ASP A 106 2.68 23.72 -7.40
CA ASP A 106 2.18 24.14 -8.71
C ASP A 106 1.15 23.13 -9.26
N SER A 107 1.37 21.84 -9.06
CA SER A 107 0.45 20.78 -9.47
C SER A 107 -0.91 20.88 -8.76
N PHE A 108 -0.93 21.07 -7.43
CA PHE A 108 -2.17 21.26 -6.66
C PHE A 108 -2.93 22.52 -7.07
N GLU A 109 -2.22 23.63 -7.32
CA GLU A 109 -2.85 24.86 -7.77
C GLU A 109 -3.48 24.70 -9.16
N ASN A 110 -2.79 24.02 -10.08
CA ASN A 110 -3.31 23.77 -11.42
C ASN A 110 -4.48 22.77 -11.44
N GLN A 111 -4.42 21.70 -10.63
CA GLN A 111 -5.44 20.65 -10.61
C GLN A 111 -6.68 21.03 -9.80
N PHE A 112 -6.50 21.64 -8.63
CA PHE A 112 -7.58 21.90 -7.68
C PHE A 112 -7.86 23.38 -7.44
N GLY A 113 -7.06 24.29 -8.00
CA GLY A 113 -7.18 25.72 -7.72
C GLY A 113 -6.82 26.09 -6.28
N PHE A 114 -6.04 25.24 -5.59
CA PHE A 114 -5.66 25.43 -4.19
C PHE A 114 -4.15 25.70 -4.06
N PRO A 115 -3.73 26.94 -3.79
CA PRO A 115 -2.32 27.32 -3.77
C PRO A 115 -1.61 26.85 -2.50
N GLY A 116 -0.30 26.65 -2.59
CA GLY A 116 0.57 26.39 -1.42
C GLY A 116 0.48 24.98 -0.82
N VAL A 117 -0.22 24.04 -1.45
CA VAL A 117 -0.38 22.68 -0.92
C VAL A 117 0.88 21.86 -1.22
N VAL A 118 1.41 21.16 -0.21
CA VAL A 118 2.55 20.22 -0.37
C VAL A 118 2.19 18.77 -0.07
N GLY A 119 0.91 18.52 0.24
CA GLY A 119 0.37 17.19 0.45
C GLY A 119 -0.94 17.21 1.20
N VAL A 120 -1.57 16.04 1.27
CA VAL A 120 -2.86 15.84 1.92
C VAL A 120 -2.71 14.75 2.97
N ILE A 121 -3.09 15.05 4.21
CA ILE A 121 -3.11 14.10 5.33
C ILE A 121 -4.48 13.45 5.49
N GLY A 122 -4.46 12.15 5.72
CA GLY A 122 -5.65 11.34 5.93
C GLY A 122 -5.33 10.13 6.80
N SER A 123 -6.37 9.42 7.21
CA SER A 123 -6.19 8.16 7.92
C SER A 123 -7.28 7.17 7.56
N CYS A 124 -6.92 5.89 7.45
CA CYS A 124 -7.88 4.80 7.31
C CYS A 124 -7.65 3.72 8.37
N SER A 125 -8.67 2.87 8.58
CA SER A 125 -8.56 1.69 9.44
C SER A 125 -8.27 0.44 8.60
N ILE A 126 -7.29 -0.34 9.04
CA ILE A 126 -6.89 -1.64 8.48
C ILE A 126 -7.36 -2.73 9.44
N ARG A 127 -8.26 -3.62 9.00
CA ARG A 127 -8.79 -4.64 9.90
C ARG A 127 -7.72 -5.67 10.24
N VAL A 128 -7.70 -6.10 11.50
CA VAL A 128 -6.76 -7.11 12.00
C VAL A 128 -7.50 -8.15 12.82
N ARG A 129 -6.91 -9.34 12.97
CA ARG A 129 -7.45 -10.37 13.86
C ARG A 129 -7.46 -9.87 15.31
N GLU A 130 -8.63 -9.93 15.94
CA GLU A 130 -8.80 -9.62 17.35
C GLU A 130 -7.95 -10.53 18.26
N PRO A 131 -7.29 -9.98 19.29
CA PRO A 131 -6.62 -10.79 20.30
C PRO A 131 -7.64 -11.61 21.10
N PRO A 132 -7.35 -12.88 21.43
CA PRO A 132 -8.25 -13.68 22.23
C PRO A 132 -8.43 -13.06 23.63
N GLY A 133 -9.68 -12.85 24.04
CA GLY A 133 -10.04 -12.36 25.38
C GLY A 133 -10.27 -10.86 25.52
N ILE A 134 -10.25 -10.10 24.42
CA ILE A 134 -10.74 -8.71 24.37
C ILE A 134 -12.18 -8.77 23.84
N SER A 135 -13.11 -8.09 24.50
CA SER A 135 -14.52 -8.03 24.07
C SER A 135 -14.65 -7.44 22.66
N GLU A 136 -15.65 -7.91 21.91
CA GLU A 136 -15.98 -7.66 20.48
C GLU A 136 -16.04 -6.18 20.02
N ASN A 137 -15.73 -5.20 20.87
CA ASN A 137 -15.98 -3.78 20.61
C ASN A 137 -14.73 -2.88 20.49
N ASP A 138 -13.52 -3.31 20.86
CA ASP A 138 -12.48 -2.31 21.13
C ASP A 138 -11.30 -2.23 20.14
N ILE A 139 -11.04 -3.21 19.26
CA ILE A 139 -9.94 -3.07 18.26
C ILE A 139 -10.23 -3.86 16.97
N ASN A 140 -11.20 -3.43 16.16
CA ASN A 140 -11.48 -4.04 14.85
C ASN A 140 -10.53 -3.56 13.73
N GLY A 141 -9.40 -2.96 14.10
CA GLY A 141 -8.39 -2.54 13.15
C GLY A 141 -7.24 -1.77 13.77
N ILE A 142 -6.32 -1.36 12.91
CA ILE A 142 -5.19 -0.50 13.20
C ILE A 142 -5.29 0.72 12.28
N VAL A 143 -5.14 1.91 12.84
CA VAL A 143 -5.08 3.14 12.04
C VAL A 143 -3.79 3.17 11.22
N LEU A 144 -3.93 3.52 9.94
CA LEU A 144 -2.86 4.03 9.08
C LEU A 144 -3.15 5.51 8.83
N GLN A 145 -2.35 6.40 9.42
CA GLN A 145 -2.28 7.82 9.05
C GLN A 145 -1.21 7.97 7.97
N ALA A 146 -1.49 8.75 6.92
CA ALA A 146 -0.50 9.04 5.89
C ALA A 146 -0.68 10.43 5.30
N VAL A 147 0.39 10.95 4.71
CA VAL A 147 0.38 12.13 3.85
C VAL A 147 0.68 11.67 2.42
N CYS A 148 -0.07 12.14 1.42
CA CYS A 148 0.27 11.90 0.01
C CYS A 148 0.46 13.20 -0.79
N ASP A 149 1.22 13.14 -1.88
CA ASP A 149 1.35 14.23 -2.85
C ASP A 149 0.27 14.20 -3.95
N ASP A 150 0.43 15.03 -4.97
CA ASP A 150 -0.45 15.15 -6.14
C ASP A 150 -0.50 13.87 -7.00
N LYS A 151 0.44 12.95 -6.80
CA LYS A 151 0.55 11.67 -7.51
C LYS A 151 0.20 10.48 -6.63
N MET A 152 -0.40 10.73 -5.45
CA MET A 152 -0.73 9.72 -4.46
C MET A 152 0.49 8.94 -3.93
N LEU A 153 1.70 9.53 -4.02
CA LEU A 153 2.90 9.01 -3.41
C LEU A 153 2.86 9.32 -1.92
N LEU A 154 3.07 8.32 -1.06
CA LEU A 154 3.02 8.50 0.39
C LEU A 154 4.31 9.19 0.89
N LEU A 155 4.18 10.38 1.48
CA LEU A 155 5.30 11.20 1.96
C LEU A 155 5.66 10.91 3.42
N ASP A 156 4.67 10.51 4.20
CA ASP A 156 4.78 10.13 5.62
C ASP A 156 3.74 9.05 5.92
N VAL A 157 4.08 8.08 6.77
CA VAL A 157 3.14 7.07 7.25
C VAL A 157 3.32 6.84 8.75
N TYR A 158 2.22 6.68 9.46
CA TYR A 158 2.20 6.38 10.89
C TYR A 158 1.08 5.39 11.22
N THR A 159 1.42 4.34 11.98
CA THR A 159 0.47 3.24 12.27
C THR A 159 0.70 2.63 13.65
N GLY A 160 -0.32 1.94 14.17
CA GLY A 160 -0.25 1.19 15.44
C GLY A 160 -1.28 1.58 16.50
N TYR A 161 -2.18 2.51 16.19
CA TYR A 161 -3.30 2.89 17.07
C TYR A 161 -4.55 2.05 16.79
N PRO A 162 -5.44 1.84 17.78
CA PRO A 162 -6.73 1.19 17.56
C PRO A 162 -7.53 1.83 16.42
N GLY A 163 -8.15 1.02 15.58
CA GLY A 163 -8.76 1.42 14.31
C GLY A 163 -9.92 2.42 14.39
N ASP A 164 -10.48 2.64 15.58
CA ASP A 164 -11.52 3.61 15.91
C ASP A 164 -10.96 4.93 16.46
N THR A 165 -9.64 5.02 16.64
CA THR A 165 -8.98 6.22 17.16
C THR A 165 -9.09 7.35 16.15
N THR A 166 -9.67 8.47 16.56
CA THR A 166 -9.90 9.62 15.67
C THR A 166 -8.59 10.28 15.22
N PRO A 167 -8.55 10.89 14.02
CA PRO A 167 -7.38 11.59 13.50
C PRO A 167 -6.80 12.64 14.47
N ALA A 168 -7.66 13.43 15.13
CA ALA A 168 -7.26 14.38 16.18
C ALA A 168 -6.50 13.75 17.36
N LYS A 169 -6.73 12.46 17.67
CA LYS A 169 -6.00 11.73 18.72
C LYS A 169 -4.71 11.09 18.21
N VAL A 170 -4.68 10.68 16.93
CA VAL A 170 -3.50 10.04 16.32
C VAL A 170 -2.42 11.06 15.98
N LEU A 171 -2.79 12.20 15.36
CA LEU A 171 -1.82 13.19 14.88
C LEU A 171 -0.81 13.62 15.96
N PRO A 172 -1.21 14.04 17.18
CA PRO A 172 -0.27 14.48 18.22
C PRO A 172 0.70 13.39 18.70
N LYS A 173 0.47 12.13 18.35
CA LYS A 173 1.34 10.99 18.66
C LYS A 173 2.29 10.64 17.52
N SER A 174 1.97 11.06 16.29
CA SER A 174 2.83 10.88 15.14
C SER A 174 4.09 11.77 15.23
N PRO A 175 5.26 11.26 14.82
CA PRO A 175 6.47 12.09 14.69
C PRO A 175 6.27 13.31 13.78
N LEU A 176 5.39 13.19 12.77
CA LEU A 176 5.03 14.26 11.85
C LEU A 176 4.52 15.50 12.59
N TYR A 177 3.71 15.35 13.65
CA TYR A 177 3.15 16.50 14.37
C TYR A 177 4.21 17.42 14.98
N VAL A 178 5.29 16.84 15.54
CA VAL A 178 6.41 17.62 16.09
C VAL A 178 7.07 18.46 14.99
N ARG A 179 7.22 17.87 13.80
CA ARG A 179 7.83 18.53 12.64
C ARG A 179 6.94 19.61 12.02
N LEU A 180 5.62 19.39 11.98
CA LEU A 180 4.63 20.38 11.54
C LEU A 180 4.54 21.59 12.47
N ALA A 181 4.72 21.38 13.78
CA ALA A 181 4.68 22.42 14.80
C ALA A 181 6.04 23.10 15.06
N CYS A 182 7.14 22.59 14.49
CA CYS A 182 8.48 23.10 14.72
C CYS A 182 8.67 24.47 14.05
N LYS A 183 9.08 25.49 14.82
CA LYS A 183 9.36 26.84 14.29
C LYS A 183 10.83 27.06 13.89
N ASN A 184 11.76 26.36 14.54
CA ASN A 184 13.20 26.60 14.34
C ASN A 184 13.77 25.85 13.14
N ASP A 185 13.13 24.74 12.76
CA ASP A 185 13.46 23.91 11.61
C ASP A 185 12.14 23.32 11.07
N PRO A 186 11.33 24.15 10.39
CA PRO A 186 10.00 23.74 9.96
C PRO A 186 10.10 22.74 8.81
N LEU A 187 9.28 21.68 8.87
CA LEU A 187 9.17 20.72 7.78
C LEU A 187 8.62 21.34 6.49
N ILE A 188 7.73 22.31 6.65
CA ILE A 188 7.00 22.96 5.57
C ILE A 188 7.45 24.41 5.52
N GLU A 189 7.88 24.84 4.32
CA GLU A 189 8.33 26.21 4.09
C GLU A 189 7.20 27.22 4.37
N PRO A 190 7.55 28.48 4.72
CA PRO A 190 6.58 29.55 4.86
C PRO A 190 5.64 29.65 3.66
N HIS A 191 4.37 29.96 3.91
CA HIS A 191 3.30 30.05 2.90
C HIS A 191 2.89 28.73 2.22
N LYS A 192 3.50 27.59 2.60
CA LYS A 192 3.05 26.26 2.20
C LYS A 192 2.33 25.54 3.36
N HIS A 193 1.52 24.55 3.05
CA HIS A 193 0.76 23.78 4.04
C HIS A 193 0.34 22.41 3.51
N ILE A 194 -0.06 21.52 4.41
CA ILE A 194 -0.83 20.31 4.06
C ILE A 194 -2.33 20.54 4.31
N LEU A 195 -3.17 19.77 3.63
CA LEU A 195 -4.62 19.76 3.85
C LEU A 195 -5.02 18.52 4.64
N GLY A 196 -5.96 18.64 5.57
CA GLY A 196 -6.57 17.51 6.26
C GLY A 196 -8.07 17.71 6.45
N ASN A 197 -8.82 16.63 6.58
CA ASN A 197 -10.26 16.70 6.82
C ASN A 197 -10.60 17.34 8.18
N SER A 198 -11.89 17.58 8.43
CA SER A 198 -12.41 18.23 9.64
C SER A 198 -12.11 17.47 10.95
N ASN A 199 -11.67 16.21 10.88
CA ASN A 199 -11.30 15.44 12.05
C ASN A 199 -9.87 15.71 12.55
N TYR A 200 -9.09 16.50 11.80
CA TYR A 200 -7.78 16.98 12.23
C TYR A 200 -7.88 18.35 12.91
N PRO A 201 -6.91 18.72 13.78
CA PRO A 201 -6.83 20.07 14.30
C PRO A 201 -6.29 21.04 13.25
N GLN A 202 -6.81 22.27 13.23
CA GLN A 202 -6.24 23.38 12.47
C GLN A 202 -4.87 23.79 13.05
N LEU A 203 -3.82 23.82 12.22
CA LEU A 203 -2.49 24.30 12.57
C LEU A 203 -2.03 25.39 11.59
N ALA A 204 -0.86 26.00 11.85
CA ALA A 204 -0.27 26.96 10.92
C ALA A 204 0.14 26.33 9.57
N THR A 205 0.46 25.03 9.58
CA THR A 205 0.94 24.26 8.43
C THR A 205 -0.03 23.14 8.02
N LEU A 206 -1.21 23.03 8.67
CA LEU A 206 -2.26 22.06 8.37
C LEU A 206 -3.61 22.78 8.31
N LEU A 207 -4.21 22.86 7.12
CA LEU A 207 -5.51 23.49 6.92
C LEU A 207 -6.63 22.46 6.91
N THR A 208 -7.70 22.79 7.63
CA THR A 208 -8.95 22.04 7.73
C THR A 208 -10.10 22.87 7.18
N PRO A 209 -11.20 22.26 6.70
CA PRO A 209 -12.32 23.00 6.14
C PRO A 209 -12.99 23.89 7.20
N TYR A 210 -13.65 24.97 6.76
CA TYR A 210 -14.52 25.76 7.62
C TYR A 210 -15.66 24.89 8.14
N ASN A 211 -15.99 25.05 9.42
CA ASN A 211 -17.00 24.25 10.08
C ASN A 211 -18.40 24.58 9.55
N GLU A 212 -19.10 23.56 9.06
CA GLU A 212 -20.51 23.66 8.63
C GLU A 212 -21.49 23.37 9.78
N GLU A 213 -20.98 22.98 10.96
CA GLU A 213 -21.80 22.66 12.13
C GLU A 213 -22.19 23.92 12.93
N GLY A 214 -23.47 23.96 13.33
CA GLY A 214 -24.09 25.10 14.04
C GLY A 214 -24.81 26.04 13.08
N ASN A 215 -25.76 26.83 13.58
CA ASN A 215 -26.62 27.74 12.79
C ASN A 215 -25.88 28.92 12.11
N GLN A 216 -24.61 28.74 11.75
CA GLN A 216 -23.77 29.75 11.15
C GLN A 216 -23.72 29.52 9.64
N THR A 217 -24.29 30.45 8.88
CA THR A 217 -24.24 30.40 7.41
C THR A 217 -22.83 30.77 6.96
N LEU A 218 -22.15 29.84 6.30
CA LEU A 218 -20.87 30.11 5.64
C LEU A 218 -21.04 31.14 4.53
N SER A 219 -20.06 32.02 4.38
CA SER A 219 -19.95 32.92 3.25
C SER A 219 -19.66 32.16 1.95
N GLU A 220 -19.96 32.77 0.81
CA GLU A 220 -19.62 32.22 -0.52
C GLU A 220 -18.13 31.89 -0.67
N GLN A 221 -17.25 32.65 -0.01
CA GLN A 221 -15.81 32.40 -0.03
C GLN A 221 -15.42 31.16 0.78
N GLU A 222 -16.03 30.97 1.95
CA GLU A 222 -15.82 29.78 2.79
C GLU A 222 -16.38 28.52 2.14
N LEU A 223 -17.54 28.62 1.48
CA LEU A 223 -18.11 27.53 0.68
C LEU A 223 -17.21 27.15 -0.50
N LYS A 224 -16.67 28.16 -1.21
CA LYS A 224 -15.69 27.92 -2.28
C LYS A 224 -14.43 27.25 -1.72
N PHE A 225 -13.92 27.71 -0.59
CA PHE A 225 -12.78 27.10 0.08
C PHE A 225 -13.05 25.63 0.41
N ASN A 226 -14.16 25.32 1.09
CA ASN A 226 -14.53 23.95 1.47
C ASN A 226 -14.67 23.04 0.25
N ARG A 227 -15.22 23.54 -0.87
CA ARG A 227 -15.32 22.78 -2.11
C ARG A 227 -13.95 22.41 -2.66
N LEU A 228 -13.04 23.38 -2.83
CA LEU A 228 -11.70 23.10 -3.37
C LEU A 228 -10.87 22.24 -2.41
N HIS A 229 -10.98 22.52 -1.10
CA HIS A 229 -10.36 21.73 -0.03
C HIS A 229 -10.79 20.26 -0.11
N LYS A 230 -12.10 20.00 -0.19
CA LYS A 230 -12.65 18.64 -0.30
C LYS A 230 -12.18 17.92 -1.56
N MET A 231 -12.10 18.61 -2.70
CA MET A 231 -11.59 18.04 -3.94
C MET A 231 -10.12 17.64 -3.82
N ALA A 232 -9.27 18.53 -3.30
CA ALA A 232 -7.87 18.20 -3.07
C ALA A 232 -7.70 17.08 -2.04
N CYS A 233 -8.51 17.10 -0.97
CA CYS A 233 -8.50 16.07 0.06
C CYS A 233 -8.94 14.68 -0.41
N SER A 234 -9.65 14.53 -1.54
CA SER A 234 -10.01 13.19 -2.03
C SER A 234 -8.80 12.35 -2.40
N LEU A 235 -7.67 12.99 -2.78
CA LEU A 235 -6.45 12.29 -3.18
C LEU A 235 -5.93 11.30 -2.14
N ILE A 236 -6.05 11.60 -0.84
CA ILE A 236 -5.57 10.68 0.20
C ILE A 236 -6.51 9.49 0.36
N ASP A 237 -7.82 9.69 0.19
CA ASP A 237 -8.80 8.62 0.21
C ASP A 237 -8.62 7.70 -1.00
N ASP A 238 -8.43 8.28 -2.19
CA ASP A 238 -8.09 7.56 -3.42
C ASP A 238 -6.78 6.78 -3.27
N SER A 239 -5.76 7.39 -2.65
CA SER A 239 -4.49 6.72 -2.35
C SER A 239 -4.68 5.50 -1.44
N PHE A 240 -5.53 5.60 -0.42
CA PHE A 240 -5.83 4.45 0.45
C PHE A 240 -6.64 3.37 -0.26
N GLU A 241 -7.58 3.76 -1.11
CA GLU A 241 -8.36 2.82 -1.90
C GLU A 241 -7.47 2.04 -2.87
N ILE A 242 -6.58 2.72 -3.60
CA ILE A 242 -5.58 2.07 -4.48
C ILE A 242 -4.68 1.16 -3.66
N LEU A 243 -4.16 1.63 -2.52
CA LEU A 243 -3.29 0.84 -1.65
C LEU A 243 -3.96 -0.48 -1.25
N LYS A 244 -5.23 -0.44 -0.85
CA LYS A 244 -6.01 -1.62 -0.45
C LYS A 244 -6.37 -2.52 -1.64
N LYS A 245 -6.72 -1.97 -2.80
CA LYS A 245 -6.97 -2.73 -4.03
C LYS A 245 -5.71 -3.45 -4.51
N ARG A 246 -4.56 -2.77 -4.47
CA ARG A 246 -3.24 -3.32 -4.84
C ARG A 246 -2.77 -4.37 -3.85
N PHE A 247 -3.02 -4.17 -2.55
CA PHE A 247 -2.62 -5.09 -1.49
C PHE A 247 -3.83 -5.53 -0.67
N GLN A 248 -4.64 -6.43 -1.23
CA GLN A 248 -5.88 -6.93 -0.63
C GLN A 248 -5.70 -7.52 0.77
N ARG A 249 -4.48 -7.92 1.15
CA ARG A 249 -4.16 -8.30 2.54
C ARG A 249 -4.48 -7.20 3.56
N LEU A 250 -4.50 -5.94 3.15
CA LEU A 250 -4.87 -4.80 3.99
C LEU A 250 -6.38 -4.71 4.26
N GLU A 251 -7.22 -5.47 3.55
CA GLU A 251 -8.64 -5.60 3.93
C GLU A 251 -8.80 -6.38 5.24
N TYR A 252 -7.91 -7.36 5.48
CA TYR A 252 -7.86 -8.11 6.73
C TYR A 252 -6.49 -8.77 6.93
N ILE A 253 -5.77 -8.34 7.98
CA ILE A 253 -4.48 -8.92 8.37
C ILE A 253 -4.71 -9.96 9.47
N ASP A 254 -4.39 -11.21 9.14
CA ASP A 254 -4.64 -12.37 10.00
C ASP A 254 -3.62 -12.55 11.13
N VAL A 255 -3.35 -11.47 11.88
CA VAL A 255 -2.32 -11.42 12.93
C VAL A 255 -2.84 -10.69 14.16
N THR A 256 -2.67 -11.28 15.34
CA THR A 256 -3.10 -10.69 16.61
C THR A 256 -2.12 -9.67 17.19
N ARG A 257 -0.85 -9.72 16.76
CA ARG A 257 0.22 -8.85 17.26
C ARG A 257 0.30 -7.57 16.44
N VAL A 258 -0.06 -6.43 17.05
CA VAL A 258 -0.03 -5.08 16.44
C VAL A 258 1.31 -4.78 15.78
N ASN A 259 2.43 -5.05 16.44
CA ASN A 259 3.77 -4.78 15.90
C ASN A 259 4.10 -5.58 14.62
N VAL A 260 3.48 -6.73 14.42
CA VAL A 260 3.65 -7.52 13.19
C VAL A 260 2.71 -7.01 12.10
N ALA A 261 1.48 -6.67 12.44
CA ALA A 261 0.55 -6.05 11.50
C ALA A 261 1.08 -4.71 10.97
N ASN A 262 1.67 -3.87 11.84
CA ASN A 262 2.32 -2.61 11.45
C ASN A 262 3.39 -2.84 10.37
N LYS A 263 4.19 -3.90 10.47
CA LYS A 263 5.22 -4.21 9.46
C LYS A 263 4.61 -4.62 8.13
N VAL A 264 3.49 -5.35 8.15
CA VAL A 264 2.75 -5.70 6.93
C VAL A 264 2.17 -4.44 6.27
N ILE A 265 1.58 -3.54 7.07
CA ILE A 265 1.03 -2.25 6.60
C ILE A 265 2.13 -1.39 5.97
N VAL A 266 3.25 -1.20 6.67
CA VAL A 266 4.37 -0.38 6.17
C VAL A 266 5.01 -1.01 4.94
N ALA A 267 5.17 -2.34 4.90
CA ALA A 267 5.68 -3.03 3.71
C ALA A 267 4.80 -2.79 2.47
N ALA A 268 3.48 -2.82 2.64
CA ALA A 268 2.55 -2.49 1.56
C ALA A 268 2.67 -1.02 1.12
N CYS A 269 2.83 -0.08 2.06
CA CYS A 269 3.07 1.33 1.74
C CYS A 269 4.39 1.53 0.96
N VAL A 270 5.45 0.82 1.33
CA VAL A 270 6.74 0.86 0.61
C VAL A 270 6.58 0.32 -0.80
N LEU A 271 5.90 -0.81 -0.98
CA LEU A 271 5.64 -1.37 -2.31
C LEU A 271 4.72 -0.51 -3.16
N HIS A 272 3.76 0.19 -2.55
CA HIS A 272 2.90 1.18 -3.23
C HIS A 272 3.71 2.32 -3.82
N ASN A 273 4.57 2.95 -3.01
CA ASN A 273 5.44 4.03 -3.48
C ASN A 273 6.45 3.53 -4.50
N PHE A 274 7.05 2.35 -4.26
CA PHE A 274 7.93 1.71 -5.23
C PHE A 274 7.24 1.57 -6.58
N ALA A 275 6.01 1.06 -6.63
CA ALA A 275 5.26 0.93 -7.87
C ALA A 275 5.03 2.28 -8.56
N ILE A 276 4.58 3.31 -7.84
CA ILE A 276 4.39 4.67 -8.38
C ILE A 276 5.69 5.23 -8.98
N LEU A 277 6.82 5.08 -8.27
CA LEU A 277 8.13 5.55 -8.72
C LEU A 277 8.64 4.80 -9.97
N GLN A 278 8.08 3.62 -10.27
CA GLN A 278 8.35 2.87 -11.49
C GLN A 278 7.35 3.17 -12.62
N GLY A 279 6.46 4.14 -12.42
CA GLY A 279 5.43 4.54 -13.38
C GLY A 279 4.19 3.65 -13.38
N ASP A 280 4.02 2.78 -12.37
CA ASP A 280 2.79 2.01 -12.17
C ASP A 280 1.76 2.86 -11.40
N TYR A 281 1.10 3.74 -12.17
CA TYR A 281 -0.04 4.52 -11.72
C TYR A 281 -1.34 3.70 -11.91
N TYR A 282 -2.19 3.68 -10.89
CA TYR A 282 -3.44 2.92 -10.95
C TYR A 282 -4.48 3.67 -11.80
N SER A 283 -4.71 3.22 -13.03
CA SER A 283 -5.43 3.99 -14.07
C SER A 283 -6.96 4.10 -13.87
N SER A 284 -7.59 3.23 -13.08
CA SER A 284 -9.05 3.10 -13.09
C SER A 284 -9.84 4.11 -12.24
N LEU A 285 -9.19 5.05 -11.55
CA LEU A 285 -9.87 6.11 -10.77
C LEU A 285 -9.94 7.44 -11.53
N MET A 286 -9.23 7.57 -12.66
CA MET A 286 -9.30 8.77 -13.50
C MET A 286 -10.47 8.74 -14.49
N GLU A 287 -11.15 7.59 -14.65
CA GLU A 287 -12.29 7.45 -15.58
C GLU A 287 -13.65 7.82 -14.97
N SER A 288 -13.76 8.02 -13.64
CA SER A 288 -15.03 8.38 -12.99
C SER A 288 -15.26 9.91 -12.84
N GLY A 289 -14.46 10.73 -13.53
CA GLY A 289 -14.40 12.19 -13.33
C GLY A 289 -14.93 13.09 -14.47
N GLU A 290 -15.52 12.56 -15.54
CA GLU A 290 -16.02 13.39 -16.66
C GLU A 290 -17.47 13.07 -17.05
N GLU A 291 -18.42 13.87 -16.54
CA GLU A 291 -19.62 14.24 -17.29
C GLU A 291 -19.56 15.74 -17.61
N VAL A 292 -18.88 16.12 -18.70
CA VAL A 292 -19.19 17.35 -19.46
C VAL A 292 -18.93 17.14 -20.96
N LEU A 293 -20.03 16.93 -21.70
CA LEU A 293 -20.32 17.27 -23.12
C LEU A 293 -19.23 17.10 -24.22
N GLY A 294 -19.30 15.96 -24.91
CA GLY A 294 -19.46 15.86 -26.38
C GLY A 294 -18.32 16.27 -27.33
N SER A 295 -17.62 15.28 -27.91
CA SER A 295 -17.34 15.17 -29.36
C SER A 295 -16.70 13.81 -29.71
N GLU A 296 -16.71 13.48 -31.00
CA GLU A 296 -16.71 12.13 -31.61
C GLU A 296 -15.42 11.29 -31.53
N MET A 297 -15.66 9.98 -31.45
CA MET A 297 -14.88 8.76 -31.72
C MET A 297 -13.40 8.85 -32.18
N ALA A 298 -12.55 8.10 -31.46
CA ALA A 298 -11.57 7.22 -32.05
C ALA A 298 -11.54 5.89 -31.28
N GLU A 299 -11.91 4.80 -31.94
CA GLU A 299 -11.77 3.43 -31.41
C GLU A 299 -10.27 3.09 -31.31
N SER A 300 -9.76 2.93 -30.09
CA SER A 300 -8.51 2.22 -29.83
C SER A 300 -8.78 1.07 -28.89
N GLU A 301 -8.44 -0.15 -29.32
CA GLU A 301 -8.55 -1.39 -28.57
C GLU A 301 -8.00 -1.23 -27.14
N SER A 302 -8.91 -1.20 -26.16
CA SER A 302 -8.57 -1.08 -24.75
C SER A 302 -8.12 -2.43 -24.20
N THR A 303 -6.81 -2.68 -24.18
CA THR A 303 -6.27 -3.69 -23.25
C THR A 303 -6.25 -3.08 -21.85
N PRO A 304 -6.93 -3.67 -20.85
CA PRO A 304 -6.98 -3.07 -19.53
C PRO A 304 -5.60 -3.17 -18.89
N THR A 305 -4.99 -2.00 -18.65
CA THR A 305 -3.69 -1.89 -17.98
C THR A 305 -3.93 -2.00 -16.48
N TYR A 306 -4.14 -3.23 -16.00
CA TYR A 306 -3.87 -3.53 -14.59
C TYR A 306 -2.35 -3.38 -14.37
N ILE A 307 -1.79 -3.49 -13.17
CA ILE A 307 -1.09 -4.73 -12.82
C ILE A 307 -0.23 -4.52 -11.54
N VAL A 308 -0.74 -5.04 -10.42
CA VAL A 308 -0.16 -6.25 -9.80
C VAL A 308 -1.25 -7.31 -9.95
N CYS A 309 -1.47 -7.78 -11.18
CA CYS A 309 -2.40 -8.87 -11.43
C CYS A 309 -1.62 -10.16 -11.37
N ILE A 310 -2.05 -11.08 -10.52
CA ILE A 310 -1.53 -12.43 -10.53
C ILE A 310 -2.56 -13.33 -11.18
N GLN A 311 -2.36 -13.58 -12.46
CA GLN A 311 -3.27 -14.38 -13.27
C GLN A 311 -2.84 -15.84 -13.19
N ILE A 312 -3.73 -16.73 -12.75
CA ILE A 312 -3.52 -18.18 -12.84
C ILE A 312 -4.15 -18.66 -14.15
N SER A 313 -3.34 -18.87 -15.18
CA SER A 313 -3.79 -19.43 -16.46
C SER A 313 -3.64 -20.95 -16.42
N ALA A 314 -4.74 -21.72 -16.36
CA ALA A 314 -4.68 -23.18 -16.42
C ALA A 314 -4.41 -23.65 -17.87
N ASN A 315 -3.15 -23.88 -18.23
CA ASN A 315 -2.77 -24.15 -19.63
C ASN A 315 -2.94 -25.60 -20.10
N LYS A 316 -3.26 -26.57 -19.21
CA LYS A 316 -3.63 -27.93 -19.65
C LYS A 316 -4.17 -28.83 -18.53
N CYS A 317 -5.35 -29.41 -18.72
CA CYS A 317 -5.78 -30.62 -18.02
C CYS A 317 -5.12 -31.85 -18.67
N LEU A 318 -3.99 -32.30 -18.14
CA LEU A 318 -3.22 -33.41 -18.75
C LEU A 318 -3.83 -34.80 -18.50
N ASN A 319 -4.76 -34.96 -17.54
CA ASN A 319 -5.43 -36.25 -17.31
C ASN A 319 -6.70 -36.12 -16.44
N LYS A 320 -7.89 -36.44 -16.99
CA LYS A 320 -9.17 -36.46 -16.23
C LYS A 320 -9.19 -37.50 -15.11
N SER A 321 -8.26 -38.45 -15.11
CA SER A 321 -8.16 -39.52 -14.10
C SER A 321 -7.30 -39.17 -12.88
N VAL A 322 -6.50 -38.08 -12.91
CA VAL A 322 -5.49 -37.79 -11.86
C VAL A 322 -5.71 -36.45 -11.15
N ASN A 323 -6.78 -35.68 -11.46
CA ASN A 323 -7.05 -34.40 -10.78
C ASN A 323 -5.85 -33.43 -10.76
N LYS A 324 -5.01 -33.49 -11.79
CA LYS A 324 -3.82 -32.64 -11.95
C LYS A 324 -4.06 -31.64 -13.08
N CYS A 325 -4.11 -30.37 -12.72
CA CYS A 325 -4.11 -29.25 -13.66
C CYS A 325 -2.74 -28.58 -13.61
N THR A 326 -2.10 -28.42 -14.77
CA THR A 326 -0.91 -27.57 -14.87
C THR A 326 -1.35 -26.18 -15.30
N GLY A 327 -0.97 -25.17 -14.51
CA GLY A 327 -1.26 -23.76 -14.79
C GLY A 327 0.03 -22.94 -14.79
N GLN A 328 -0.08 -21.68 -15.16
CA GLN A 328 0.98 -20.71 -15.15
C GLN A 328 0.52 -19.53 -14.30
N LEU A 329 1.27 -19.25 -13.23
CA LEU A 329 1.15 -18.01 -12.48
C LEU A 329 1.86 -16.93 -13.29
N GLN A 330 1.09 -16.05 -13.91
CA GLN A 330 1.62 -14.93 -14.64
C GLN A 330 1.48 -13.69 -13.75
N LEU A 331 2.61 -13.28 -13.17
CA LEU A 331 2.72 -11.99 -12.51
C LEU A 331 3.06 -10.98 -13.60
N TYR A 332 2.05 -10.23 -13.99
CA TYR A 332 2.28 -9.11 -14.87
C TYR A 332 2.97 -8.00 -14.04
N VAL A 333 3.75 -7.10 -14.64
CA VAL A 333 4.09 -5.76 -14.12
C VAL A 333 4.25 -4.79 -15.31
N GLY A 334 3.33 -3.86 -15.49
CA GLY A 334 3.25 -3.03 -16.72
C GLY A 334 3.14 -3.89 -17.99
N SER A 335 4.04 -3.72 -18.96
CA SER A 335 4.05 -4.56 -20.18
C SER A 335 4.79 -5.90 -20.04
N SER A 336 5.25 -6.27 -18.83
CA SER A 336 6.08 -7.46 -18.59
C SER A 336 5.30 -8.60 -17.96
N VAL A 337 5.58 -9.85 -18.32
CA VAL A 337 4.96 -11.07 -17.77
C VAL A 337 6.03 -11.96 -17.12
N HIS A 338 5.86 -12.29 -15.85
CA HIS A 338 6.66 -13.28 -15.14
C HIS A 338 5.86 -14.56 -14.93
N THR A 339 6.35 -15.67 -15.44
CA THR A 339 5.63 -16.95 -15.39
C THR A 339 6.27 -17.91 -14.40
N VAL A 340 5.50 -18.39 -13.43
CA VAL A 340 5.85 -19.55 -12.59
C VAL A 340 4.95 -20.71 -12.99
N ASP A 341 5.53 -21.84 -13.38
CA ASP A 341 4.75 -23.03 -13.68
C ASP A 341 4.16 -23.63 -12.39
N LEU A 342 2.84 -23.77 -12.36
CA LEU A 342 2.08 -24.34 -11.26
C LEU A 342 1.61 -25.75 -11.61
N VAL A 343 1.72 -26.66 -10.64
CA VAL A 343 1.02 -27.95 -10.66
C VAL A 343 -0.04 -27.89 -9.57
N LEU A 344 -1.29 -27.66 -9.95
CA LEU A 344 -2.44 -27.63 -9.06
C LEU A 344 -3.05 -29.05 -8.97
N ASN A 345 -3.20 -29.57 -7.75
CA ASN A 345 -3.99 -30.77 -7.49
C ASN A 345 -5.38 -30.30 -7.09
N MET A 346 -6.33 -30.28 -8.03
CA MET A 346 -7.69 -29.77 -7.79
C MET A 346 -8.69 -30.91 -7.68
N SER A 347 -9.62 -30.83 -6.73
CA SER A 347 -10.78 -31.73 -6.66
C SER A 347 -11.71 -31.53 -7.86
N PRO A 348 -12.54 -32.54 -8.25
CA PRO A 348 -13.42 -32.42 -9.42
C PRO A 348 -14.41 -31.26 -9.34
N SER A 349 -14.80 -30.84 -8.12
CA SER A 349 -15.66 -29.68 -7.87
C SER A 349 -14.95 -28.34 -8.10
N GLU A 350 -13.64 -28.26 -7.86
CA GLU A 350 -12.83 -27.06 -8.09
C GLU A 350 -12.55 -26.85 -9.59
N VAL A 351 -12.43 -27.93 -10.37
CA VAL A 351 -12.27 -27.87 -11.83
C VAL A 351 -13.49 -27.22 -12.51
N ALA A 352 -14.70 -27.44 -11.99
CA ALA A 352 -15.92 -26.84 -12.53
C ALA A 352 -16.03 -25.34 -12.21
N GLY A 353 -15.53 -24.88 -11.05
CA GLY A 353 -15.55 -23.47 -10.67
C GLY A 353 -14.55 -22.59 -11.43
N VAL A 354 -13.40 -23.14 -11.83
CA VAL A 354 -12.38 -22.42 -12.61
C VAL A 354 -12.82 -22.17 -14.06
N SER A 355 -13.66 -23.04 -14.64
CA SER A 355 -14.21 -22.83 -15.99
C SER A 355 -15.19 -21.66 -16.07
N THR A 356 -15.84 -21.30 -14.96
CA THR A 356 -16.85 -20.22 -14.91
C THR A 356 -16.24 -18.86 -14.60
N LEU A 357 -14.98 -18.82 -14.15
CA LEU A 357 -14.20 -17.59 -13.92
C LEU A 357 -13.38 -17.15 -15.14
N LEU A 358 -13.38 -17.95 -16.22
CA LEU A 358 -12.60 -17.73 -17.44
C LEU A 358 -13.46 -17.50 -18.70
N THR A 359 -14.76 -17.24 -18.52
CA THR A 359 -15.68 -16.65 -19.52
C THR A 359 -16.37 -15.48 -18.89
#